data_AF-Q54CI3-F1
#
_entry.id   AF-Q54CI3-F1
#
_cell.length_a   1.000
_cell.length_b   1.000
_cell.length_c   1.000
_cell.angle_alpha   90.00
_cell.angle_beta   90.00
_cell.angle_gamma   90.00
#
_symmetry.space_group_name_H-M   'P 1'
#
loop_
_entity.id
_entity.type
_entity.pdbx_description
1 polymer ?
#
loop_
_entity_poly.entity_id
_entity_poly.type
_entity_poly.pdbx_seq_one_letter_code
_entity_poly.pdbx_strand_id
1 'polypeptide(L)'
;MLLDSFLKFWFVSLFEIFPNLIGIIAHQLWKIICHKLFNTDESKPEPKFEQKVIETELLNLIETEKFITLKKIKHDEAILKNTNQDLHKYKFNKAWQTPAAPNPLPI
;
A
#
# COMPACT_ATOMS: atom_id res chain seq x y z
N MET A 1 9.38 32.04 2.66
CA MET A 1 10.54 31.11 2.58
C MET A 1 10.28 29.78 3.27
N LEU A 2 9.91 29.72 4.57
CA LEU A 2 9.63 28.43 5.24
C LEU A 2 8.45 27.67 4.62
N LEU A 3 7.37 28.38 4.27
CA LEU A 3 6.16 27.80 3.69
C LEU A 3 6.42 27.19 2.30
N ASP A 4 7.24 27.85 1.47
CA ASP A 4 7.62 27.32 0.14
C ASP A 4 8.42 26.02 0.25
N SER A 5 9.38 25.95 1.18
CA SER A 5 10.15 24.72 1.39
C SER A 5 9.28 23.60 1.92
N PHE A 6 8.34 23.90 2.82
CA PHE A 6 7.42 22.90 3.36
C PHE A 6 6.46 22.38 2.29
N LEU A 7 5.91 23.27 1.45
CA LEU A 7 5.10 22.88 0.31
C LEU A 7 5.89 22.04 -0.69
N LYS A 8 7.12 22.44 -1.02
CA LYS A 8 7.98 21.66 -1.93
C LYS A 8 8.27 20.27 -1.39
N PHE A 9 8.65 20.17 -0.12
CA PHE A 9 8.92 18.88 0.51
C PHE A 9 7.67 18.00 0.52
N TRP A 10 6.54 18.57 0.96
CA TRP A 10 5.26 17.87 0.97
C TRP A 10 4.84 17.41 -0.44
N PHE A 11 5.04 18.25 -1.46
CA PHE A 11 4.74 17.93 -2.85
C PHE A 11 5.62 16.81 -3.40
N VAL A 12 6.94 16.86 -3.16
CA VAL A 12 7.90 15.82 -3.58
C VAL A 12 7.58 14.49 -2.90
N SER A 13 7.36 14.50 -1.58
CA SER A 13 6.99 13.28 -0.85
C SER A 13 5.66 12.70 -1.33
N LEU A 14 4.66 13.53 -1.66
CA LEU A 14 3.41 13.02 -2.22
C LEU A 14 3.60 12.45 -3.64
N PHE A 15 4.51 13.03 -4.43
CA PHE A 15 4.80 12.60 -5.80
C PHE A 15 5.41 11.18 -5.82
N GLU A 16 6.29 10.86 -4.87
CA GLU A 16 6.85 9.52 -4.74
C GLU A 16 5.79 8.47 -4.38
N ILE A 17 4.80 8.86 -3.58
CA ILE A 17 3.81 7.91 -3.06
C ILE A 17 2.66 7.71 -4.08
N PHE A 18 2.19 8.78 -4.75
CA PHE A 18 1.05 8.70 -5.68
C PHE A 18 1.21 9.63 -6.90
N PRO A 19 2.03 9.26 -7.90
CA PRO A 19 2.27 10.10 -9.07
C PRO A 19 0.99 10.39 -9.87
N ASN A 20 0.08 9.39 -9.96
CA ASN A 20 -1.18 9.55 -10.69
C ASN A 20 -2.10 10.59 -10.02
N LEU A 21 -2.22 10.52 -8.69
CA LEU A 21 -3.08 11.42 -7.91
C LEU A 21 -2.58 12.86 -8.00
N ILE A 22 -1.27 13.08 -7.88
CA ILE A 22 -0.69 14.42 -8.03
C ILE A 22 -0.87 14.94 -9.45
N GLY A 23 -0.72 14.12 -10.48
CA GLY A 23 -0.97 14.52 -11.86
C GLY A 23 -2.38 15.09 -12.05
N ILE A 24 -3.39 14.42 -11.48
CA ILE A 24 -4.79 14.86 -11.53
C ILE A 24 -4.99 16.17 -10.78
N ILE A 25 -4.47 16.28 -9.55
CA ILE A 25 -4.58 17.49 -8.73
C ILE A 25 -3.89 18.67 -9.40
N ALA A 26 -2.66 18.50 -9.87
CA ALA A 26 -1.88 19.53 -10.55
C ALA A 26 -2.59 20.00 -11.83
N HIS A 27 -3.17 19.08 -12.60
CA HIS A 27 -3.93 19.42 -13.79
C HIS A 27 -5.22 20.20 -13.48
N GLN A 28 -5.96 19.83 -12.43
CA GLN A 28 -7.14 20.58 -11.99
C GLN A 28 -6.74 21.99 -11.48
N LEU A 29 -5.68 22.10 -10.68
CA LEU A 29 -5.15 23.37 -10.21
C LEU A 29 -4.69 24.27 -11.37
N TRP A 30 -3.99 23.69 -12.35
CA TRP A 30 -3.57 24.39 -13.55
C TRP A 30 -4.75 24.99 -14.31
N LYS A 31 -5.84 24.22 -14.49
CA LYS A 31 -7.06 24.72 -15.13
C LYS A 31 -7.67 25.91 -14.38
N ILE A 32 -7.70 25.87 -13.05
CA ILE A 32 -8.23 26.96 -12.22
C ILE A 32 -7.38 28.22 -12.36
N ILE A 33 -6.05 28.06 -12.24
CA ILE A 33 -5.09 29.17 -12.36
C ILE A 33 -5.16 29.79 -13.76
N CYS A 34 -5.16 28.98 -14.81
CA CYS A 34 -5.29 29.45 -16.18
C CYS A 34 -6.62 30.17 -16.42
N HIS A 35 -7.72 29.69 -15.84
CA HIS A 35 -9.00 30.37 -15.97
C HIS A 35 -8.96 31.75 -15.31
N LYS A 36 -8.42 31.88 -14.10
CA LYS A 36 -8.33 33.18 -13.40
C LYS A 36 -7.36 34.17 -14.04
N LEU A 37 -6.25 33.69 -14.61
CA LEU A 37 -5.25 34.55 -15.23
C LEU A 37 -5.64 35.00 -16.63
N PHE A 38 -6.28 34.13 -17.41
CA PHE A 38 -6.50 34.36 -18.85
C PHE A 38 -7.97 34.56 -19.26
N ASN A 39 -8.96 34.07 -18.50
CA ASN A 39 -10.35 34.38 -18.80
C ASN A 39 -10.79 35.62 -18.03
N THR A 40 -11.02 36.71 -18.76
CA THR A 40 -11.64 37.95 -18.25
C THR A 40 -13.17 37.90 -18.34
N ASP A 41 -13.72 36.90 -19.02
CA ASP A 41 -15.16 36.70 -19.19
C ASP A 41 -15.74 35.97 -17.98
N GLU A 42 -16.46 36.70 -17.12
CA GLU A 42 -17.25 36.15 -16.00
C GLU A 42 -18.39 35.22 -16.45
N SER A 43 -18.67 35.14 -17.75
CA SER A 43 -19.76 34.31 -18.31
C SER A 43 -19.43 32.82 -18.38
N LYS A 44 -18.15 32.44 -18.34
CA LYS A 44 -17.74 31.03 -18.37
C LYS A 44 -17.73 30.48 -16.94
N PRO A 45 -18.30 29.29 -16.70
CA PRO A 45 -18.28 28.69 -15.37
C PRO A 45 -16.83 28.49 -14.91
N GLU A 46 -16.52 28.98 -13.71
CA GLU A 46 -15.23 28.76 -13.08
C GLU A 46 -15.00 27.24 -12.95
N PRO A 47 -13.87 26.70 -13.46
CA PRO A 47 -13.57 25.29 -13.30
C PRO A 47 -13.53 24.97 -11.81
N LYS A 48 -14.39 24.06 -11.37
CA LYS A 48 -14.41 23.61 -9.97
C LYS A 48 -13.49 22.41 -9.82
N PHE A 49 -12.87 22.31 -8.66
CA PHE A 49 -12.11 21.13 -8.28
C PHE A 49 -13.04 19.92 -8.22
N GLU A 50 -12.78 18.89 -9.03
CA GLU A 50 -13.62 17.70 -9.11
C GLU A 50 -13.17 16.71 -8.03
N GLN A 51 -13.61 16.95 -6.79
CA GLN A 51 -13.27 16.11 -5.63
C GLN A 51 -13.60 14.63 -5.86
N LYS A 52 -14.70 14.32 -6.56
CA LYS A 52 -15.12 12.93 -6.85
C LYS A 52 -14.08 12.13 -7.63
N VAL A 53 -13.35 12.76 -8.56
CA VAL A 53 -12.31 12.08 -9.35
C VAL A 53 -11.15 11.67 -8.45
N ILE A 54 -10.78 12.54 -7.51
CA ILE A 54 -9.70 12.30 -6.55
C ILE A 54 -10.10 11.22 -5.55
N GLU A 55 -11.34 11.26 -5.05
CA GLU A 55 -11.88 10.21 -4.17
C GLU A 55 -11.87 8.84 -4.84
N THR A 56 -12.26 8.77 -6.12
CA THR A 56 -12.28 7.51 -6.89
C THR A 56 -10.87 6.95 -7.07
N GLU A 57 -9.90 7.79 -7.45
CA GLU A 57 -8.50 7.35 -7.59
C GLU A 57 -7.88 6.94 -6.24
N LEU A 58 -8.16 7.70 -5.18
CA LEU A 58 -7.71 7.36 -3.83
C LEU A 58 -8.28 6.01 -3.38
N LEU A 59 -9.56 5.75 -3.63
CA LEU A 59 -10.19 4.47 -3.31
C LEU A 59 -9.54 3.31 -4.09
N ASN A 60 -9.32 3.48 -5.40
CA ASN A 60 -8.64 2.47 -6.23
C ASN A 60 -7.23 2.16 -5.72
N LEU A 61 -6.49 3.19 -5.31
CA LEU A 61 -5.15 3.03 -4.72
C LEU A 61 -5.20 2.28 -3.39
N ILE A 62 -6.12 2.65 -2.50
CA ILE A 62 -6.32 1.97 -1.21
C ILE A 62 -6.70 0.50 -1.41
N GLU A 63 -7.59 0.19 -2.36
CA GLU A 63 -7.98 -1.19 -2.67
C GLU A 63 -6.80 -2.01 -3.20
N THR A 64 -5.99 -1.41 -4.07
CA THR A 64 -4.79 -2.05 -4.62
C THR A 64 -3.78 -2.38 -3.51
N GLU A 65 -3.50 -1.43 -2.61
CA GLU A 65 -2.59 -1.63 -1.48
C GLU A 65 -3.12 -2.67 -0.48
N LYS A 66 -4.42 -2.62 -0.17
CA LYS A 66 -5.07 -3.66 0.65
C LYS A 66 -4.91 -5.05 0.03
N PHE A 67 -5.10 -5.16 -1.29
CA PHE A 67 -4.97 -6.43 -2.00
C PHE A 67 -3.53 -6.97 -1.98
N ILE A 68 -2.53 -6.12 -2.20
CA ILE A 68 -1.10 -6.49 -2.14
C ILE A 68 -0.74 -6.93 -0.72
N THR A 69 -1.16 -6.18 0.29
CA THR A 69 -0.90 -6.49 1.71
C THR A 69 -1.54 -7.82 2.10
N LEU A 70 -2.79 -8.05 1.70
CA LEU A 70 -3.48 -9.32 1.98
C LEU A 70 -2.79 -10.51 1.30
N LYS A 71 -2.28 -10.33 0.07
CA LYS A 71 -1.49 -11.36 -0.61
C LYS A 71 -0.19 -11.68 0.12
N LYS A 72 0.53 -10.66 0.63
CA LYS A 72 1.75 -10.86 1.43
C LYS A 72 1.44 -11.63 2.72
N ILE A 73 0.42 -11.22 3.46
CA ILE A 73 0.00 -11.92 4.70
C ILE A 73 -0.32 -13.39 4.41
N LYS A 74 -1.09 -13.69 3.36
CA LYS A 74 -1.40 -15.08 2.97
C LYS A 74 -0.14 -15.87 2.58
N HIS A 75 0.81 -15.24 1.92
CA HIS A 75 2.08 -15.87 1.57
C HIS A 75 2.91 -16.20 2.82
N ASP A 76 3.04 -15.25 3.73
CA ASP A 76 3.77 -15.41 4.99
C ASP A 76 3.14 -16.49 5.88
N GLU A 77 1.80 -16.54 5.93
CA GLU A 77 1.06 -17.59 6.64
C GLU A 77 1.31 -18.98 6.04
N ALA A 78 1.36 -19.10 4.70
CA ALA A 78 1.68 -20.34 4.02
C ALA A 78 3.12 -20.80 4.31
N ILE A 79 4.09 -19.88 4.32
CA ILE A 79 5.49 -20.16 4.68
C ILE A 79 5.58 -20.65 6.13
N LEU A 80 4.89 -19.97 7.06
CA LEU A 80 4.89 -20.34 8.47
C LEU A 80 4.30 -21.73 8.69
N LYS A 81 3.18 -22.05 8.02
CA LYS A 81 2.54 -23.37 8.09
C LYS A 81 3.45 -24.47 7.58
N ASN A 82 4.14 -24.24 6.45
CA ASN A 82 5.09 -25.21 5.88
C ASN A 82 6.30 -25.41 6.80
N THR A 83 6.88 -24.33 7.32
CA THR A 83 8.01 -24.38 8.26
C THR A 83 7.66 -25.13 9.53
N ASN A 84 6.44 -24.91 10.06
CA ASN A 84 5.95 -25.66 11.22
C ASN A 84 5.78 -27.16 10.90
N GLN A 85 5.27 -27.51 9.72
CA GLN A 85 5.18 -28.91 9.29
C GLN A 85 6.56 -29.57 9.18
N ASP A 86 7.55 -28.90 8.60
CA ASP A 86 8.93 -29.38 8.52
C ASP A 86 9.55 -29.56 9.91
N LEU A 87 9.32 -28.61 10.82
CA LEU A 87 9.77 -28.71 12.21
C LEU A 87 9.11 -29.89 12.95
N HIS A 88 7.80 -30.10 12.77
CA HIS A 88 7.09 -31.25 13.34
C HIS A 88 7.62 -32.56 12.79
N LYS A 89 7.86 -32.65 11.48
CA LYS A 89 8.45 -33.82 10.81
C LYS A 89 9.86 -34.10 11.33
N TYR A 90 10.67 -33.06 11.50
CA TYR A 90 12.02 -33.18 12.09
C TYR A 90 11.96 -33.67 13.54
N LYS A 91 11.11 -33.08 14.40
CA LYS A 91 10.93 -33.50 15.80
C LYS A 91 10.47 -34.96 15.90
N PHE A 92 9.52 -35.37 15.06
CA PHE A 92 9.05 -36.75 14.99
C PHE A 92 10.17 -37.71 14.61
N ASN A 93 10.93 -37.42 13.55
CA ASN A 93 12.04 -38.26 13.10
C ASN A 93 13.14 -38.39 14.17
N LYS A 94 13.46 -37.30 14.88
CA LYS A 94 14.47 -37.31 15.94
C LYS A 94 14.03 -38.10 17.18
N ALA A 95 12.73 -38.11 17.51
CA ALA A 95 12.20 -38.90 18.62
C ALA A 95 12.41 -40.41 18.41
N TRP A 96 12.38 -40.89 17.17
CA TRP A 96 12.68 -42.28 16.83
C TRP A 96 14.18 -42.61 16.85
N GLN A 97 15.05 -41.65 16.51
CA GLN A 97 16.51 -41.85 16.47
C GLN A 97 17.16 -41.81 17.84
N THR A 98 16.60 -41.01 18.75
CA THR A 98 17.01 -40.95 20.16
C THR A 98 15.84 -41.39 21.02
N PRO A 99 15.65 -42.72 21.23
CA PRO A 99 14.68 -43.18 22.21
C PRO A 99 15.11 -42.64 23.58
N ALA A 100 14.36 -41.66 24.08
CA ALA A 100 14.51 -41.18 25.45
C ALA A 100 14.08 -42.32 26.36
N ALA A 101 15.07 -43.07 26.85
CA ALA A 101 14.96 -44.35 27.54
C ALA A 101 14.50 -45.51 26.63
N PRO A 102 15.13 -46.70 26.73
CA PRO A 102 14.56 -47.89 26.13
C PRO A 102 13.21 -48.14 26.78
N ASN A 103 12.15 -48.27 25.98
CA ASN A 103 10.89 -48.82 26.49
C ASN A 103 11.21 -50.18 27.14
N PRO A 104 10.79 -50.43 28.39
CA PRO A 104 11.01 -51.73 29.01
C PRO A 104 10.40 -52.81 28.12
N LEU A 105 11.18 -53.85 27.84
CA LEU A 105 10.66 -55.02 27.12
C LEU A 105 9.49 -55.59 27.93
N PRO A 106 8.34 -55.91 27.30
CA PRO A 106 7.28 -56.64 27.98
C PRO A 106 7.86 -57.98 28.44
N ILE A 107 7.64 -58.30 29.72
CA ILE A 107 7.92 -59.62 30.31
C ILE A 107 6.92 -60.62 29.76
#